data_AF-A0AAC8Q2K2-F1
#
_entry.id   AF-A0AAC8Q2K2-F1
#
_cell.length_a   1.000
_cell.length_b   1.000
_cell.length_c   1.000
_cell.angle_alpha   90.00
_cell.angle_beta   90.00
_cell.angle_gamma   90.00
#
_symmetry.space_group_name_H-M   'P 1'
#
loop_
_entity.id
_entity.type
_entity.pdbx_description
1 polymer ?
#
loop_
_entity_poly.entity_id
_entity_poly.type
_entity_poly.pdbx_seq_one_letter_code
_entity_poly.pdbx_strand_id
1 'polypeptide(L)'
;MLGRTWEDLVRINGKALLLWMSVVLASLNPAAASEPVQLAQVTCWDTMSCCIVRAPQTAAMRCGASASEIAEALKGAKVLHDALPTEGVTLKEESSAQDEARTDAASDASDEPPNCKGQNHHIISRRIAQELQEHDTLRGLYEPRDERFKTRAKDKESHCGYQQWHRDVDKEVVEWLQRERKATPQEFEQKLREIYNRPEMRARFPDGY
;
A
#
# COMPACT_ATOMS: atom_id res chain seq x y z
N MET A 1 47.14 15.86 39.06
CA MET A 1 46.45 15.80 40.37
C MET A 1 45.77 17.14 40.61
N LEU A 2 44.44 17.11 40.73
CA LEU A 2 43.58 17.92 41.62
C LEU A 2 42.16 17.84 41.05
N GLY A 3 41.42 16.86 41.59
CA GLY A 3 40.01 16.66 41.30
C GLY A 3 39.17 17.76 41.93
N ARG A 4 38.02 18.04 41.30
CA ARG A 4 36.89 18.71 41.95
C ARG A 4 35.70 17.77 41.91
N THR A 5 35.17 17.53 43.10
CA THR A 5 34.14 16.56 43.46
C THR A 5 32.73 17.13 43.29
N TRP A 6 31.78 16.21 43.27
CA TRP A 6 30.37 16.30 42.89
C TRP A 6 29.42 16.99 43.90
N GLU A 7 29.91 17.93 44.72
CA GLU A 7 29.15 18.42 45.90
C GLU A 7 28.95 19.95 45.95
N ASP A 8 29.03 20.66 44.83
CA ASP A 8 28.60 22.06 44.76
C ASP A 8 27.08 22.17 44.51
N LEU A 9 26.36 21.91 45.61
CA LEU A 9 25.38 22.84 46.16
C LEU A 9 24.21 23.25 45.24
N VAL A 10 23.25 22.32 45.22
CA VAL A 10 21.80 22.58 45.35
C VAL A 10 21.54 23.88 46.11
N ARG A 11 21.16 24.94 45.39
CA ARG A 11 20.70 26.20 45.99
C ARG A 11 19.25 26.45 45.63
N ILE A 12 18.44 26.03 46.58
CA ILE A 12 17.09 26.43 46.93
C ILE A 12 16.82 27.91 46.58
N ASN A 13 15.76 28.16 45.82
CA ASN A 13 15.02 29.42 45.94
C ASN A 13 13.54 29.14 45.66
N GLY A 14 12.77 29.06 46.75
CA GLY A 14 11.32 29.06 46.72
C GLY A 14 10.78 30.47 46.53
N LYS A 15 9.58 30.56 45.95
CA LYS A 15 8.59 31.61 46.24
C LYS A 15 7.25 31.26 45.59
N ALA A 16 6.21 31.25 46.42
CA ALA A 16 4.78 31.43 46.15
C ALA A 16 4.13 30.41 45.20
N LEU A 17 3.39 29.39 45.64
CA LEU A 17 2.31 29.31 46.64
C LEU A 17 1.09 30.19 46.32
N LEU A 18 0.04 29.47 45.88
CA LEU A 18 -1.40 29.72 45.95
C LEU A 18 -2.04 30.71 44.96
N LEU A 19 -3.31 30.38 44.66
CA LEU A 19 -4.46 31.21 44.29
C LEU A 19 -4.97 30.98 42.84
N TRP A 20 -6.17 30.51 42.47
CA TRP A 20 -7.45 30.14 43.12
C TRP A 20 -8.18 29.09 42.25
N MET A 21 -8.77 28.06 42.89
CA MET A 21 -9.96 27.37 42.39
C MET A 21 -11.18 28.25 42.64
N SER A 22 -12.12 28.33 41.68
CA SER A 22 -13.59 28.28 41.85
C SER A 22 -14.31 29.10 40.78
N VAL A 23 -14.97 28.45 39.82
CA VAL A 23 -16.38 28.74 39.46
C VAL A 23 -17.01 27.43 38.97
N VAL A 24 -17.82 26.84 39.84
CA VAL A 24 -18.80 25.78 39.53
C VAL A 24 -20.18 26.40 39.74
N LEU A 25 -21.16 25.92 38.98
CA LEU A 25 -22.60 26.24 38.92
C LEU A 25 -23.00 27.35 37.95
N ALA A 26 -23.59 26.98 36.81
CA ALA A 26 -25.02 26.64 36.73
C ALA A 26 -25.48 26.52 35.27
N SER A 27 -25.91 25.31 34.86
CA SER A 27 -27.05 25.12 33.94
C SER A 27 -27.36 23.62 33.84
N LEU A 28 -28.13 23.13 34.80
CA LEU A 28 -28.85 21.87 34.70
C LEU A 28 -30.06 22.08 33.77
N ASN A 29 -30.03 21.45 32.60
CA ASN A 29 -31.22 21.18 31.80
C ASN A 29 -31.34 19.66 31.67
N PRO A 30 -32.43 19.03 32.15
CA PRO A 30 -32.64 17.59 32.01
C PRO A 30 -33.36 17.34 30.69
N ALA A 31 -32.61 17.06 29.63
CA ALA A 31 -33.15 16.39 28.46
C ALA A 31 -32.71 14.92 28.51
N ALA A 32 -33.52 14.13 29.21
CA ALA A 32 -33.55 12.70 28.99
C ALA A 32 -34.03 12.44 27.56
N ALA A 33 -33.10 12.06 26.70
CA ALA A 33 -33.40 11.35 25.47
C ALA A 33 -32.38 10.21 25.37
N SER A 34 -32.88 9.08 25.81
CA SER A 34 -32.42 7.73 25.53
C SER A 34 -31.98 7.52 24.08
N GLU A 35 -30.91 6.73 23.98
CA GLU A 35 -30.56 5.78 22.92
C GLU A 35 -29.29 6.09 22.09
N PRO A 36 -28.37 5.11 22.01
CA PRO A 36 -27.08 5.27 21.38
C PRO A 36 -27.21 5.07 19.87
N VAL A 37 -27.23 6.15 19.08
CA VAL A 37 -26.97 6.05 17.64
C VAL A 37 -25.49 6.33 17.38
N GLN A 38 -24.64 5.53 18.01
CA GLN A 38 -23.32 5.18 17.49
C GLN A 38 -23.37 3.70 17.10
N LEU A 39 -23.99 3.36 15.97
CA LEU A 39 -23.90 2.02 15.41
C LEU A 39 -24.46 1.99 13.97
N ALA A 40 -23.66 2.49 13.03
CA ALA A 40 -23.64 1.99 11.65
C ALA A 40 -22.37 2.42 10.89
N GLN A 41 -21.28 2.75 11.58
CA GLN A 41 -20.00 2.30 11.05
C GLN A 41 -19.92 0.87 11.51
N VAL A 42 -20.17 -0.06 10.59
CA VAL A 42 -19.99 -1.49 10.83
C VAL A 42 -18.48 -1.69 10.94
N THR A 43 -17.94 -1.30 12.10
CA THR A 43 -16.61 -1.64 12.54
C THR A 43 -16.68 -3.13 12.78
N CYS A 44 -16.42 -3.87 11.73
CA CYS A 44 -16.15 -5.29 11.82
C CYS A 44 -14.93 -5.46 12.74
N TRP A 45 -15.24 -5.67 14.01
CA TRP A 45 -14.30 -6.17 14.98
C TRP A 45 -14.71 -7.62 15.21
N ASP A 46 -13.90 -8.50 14.62
CA ASP A 46 -13.70 -9.88 15.05
C ASP A 46 -14.87 -10.87 14.89
N THR A 47 -15.69 -10.73 13.84
CA THR A 47 -16.69 -11.76 13.49
C THR A 47 -16.35 -12.47 12.18
N MET A 48 -16.54 -13.79 12.19
CA MET A 48 -16.42 -14.68 11.02
C MET A 48 -17.08 -14.12 9.76
N SER A 49 -18.27 -13.53 9.90
CA SER A 49 -19.05 -12.94 8.82
C SER A 49 -18.30 -11.85 8.07
N CYS A 50 -17.49 -11.05 8.75
CA CYS A 50 -16.73 -10.01 8.09
C CYS A 50 -15.47 -10.53 7.39
N CYS A 51 -14.80 -11.53 7.96
CA CYS A 51 -13.73 -12.23 7.25
C CYS A 51 -14.26 -12.79 5.91
N ILE A 52 -15.46 -13.37 5.94
CA ILE A 52 -16.14 -13.86 4.75
C ILE A 52 -16.44 -12.73 3.75
N VAL A 53 -17.03 -11.61 4.19
CA VAL A 53 -17.37 -10.50 3.29
C VAL A 53 -16.12 -9.84 2.69
N ARG A 54 -15.02 -9.73 3.45
CA ARG A 54 -13.77 -9.10 3.01
C ARG A 54 -12.99 -9.97 2.02
N ALA A 55 -13.04 -11.29 2.17
CA ALA A 55 -12.24 -12.21 1.37
C ALA A 55 -12.93 -13.57 1.14
N PRO A 56 -14.10 -13.59 0.45
CA PRO A 56 -14.98 -14.77 0.40
C PRO A 56 -14.30 -16.00 -0.20
N GLN A 57 -13.46 -15.81 -1.23
CA GLN A 57 -12.74 -16.89 -1.91
C GLN A 57 -11.69 -17.58 -1.02
N THR A 58 -11.24 -16.92 0.05
CA THR A 58 -10.20 -17.44 0.96
C THR A 58 -10.70 -17.62 2.39
N ALA A 59 -11.99 -17.36 2.65
CA ALA A 59 -12.56 -17.33 3.99
C ALA A 59 -12.46 -18.70 4.71
N ALA A 60 -12.61 -19.79 3.97
CA ALA A 60 -12.42 -21.14 4.52
C ALA A 60 -11.01 -21.35 5.07
N MET A 61 -9.99 -20.82 4.39
CA MET A 61 -8.59 -20.95 4.81
C MET A 61 -8.18 -19.92 5.87
N ARG A 62 -8.69 -18.69 5.77
CA ARG A 62 -8.23 -17.56 6.62
C ARG A 62 -8.94 -17.48 7.96
N CYS A 63 -10.20 -17.89 8.02
CA CYS A 63 -10.99 -17.84 9.25
C CYS A 63 -11.70 -19.16 9.56
N GLY A 64 -11.52 -20.21 8.77
CA GLY A 64 -12.15 -21.52 9.04
C GLY A 64 -13.65 -21.54 8.71
N ALA A 65 -14.12 -20.61 7.88
CA ALA A 65 -15.53 -20.54 7.50
C ALA A 65 -15.95 -21.76 6.69
N SER A 66 -17.04 -22.41 7.09
CA SER A 66 -17.65 -23.47 6.30
C SER A 66 -18.27 -22.90 5.01
N ALA A 67 -18.45 -23.76 4.00
CA ALA A 67 -19.11 -23.37 2.76
C ALA A 67 -20.54 -22.80 2.99
N SER A 68 -21.25 -23.33 4.00
CA SER A 68 -22.57 -22.83 4.40
C SER A 68 -22.53 -21.44 5.03
N GLU A 69 -21.55 -21.16 5.88
CA GLU A 69 -21.38 -19.82 6.48
C GLU A 69 -20.99 -18.79 5.43
N ILE A 70 -20.16 -19.20 4.45
CA ILE A 70 -19.78 -18.35 3.32
C ILE A 70 -21.00 -17.99 2.48
N ALA A 71 -21.84 -18.98 2.14
CA ALA A 71 -23.03 -18.78 1.33
C ALA A 71 -24.07 -17.87 2.02
N GLU A 72 -24.33 -18.07 3.31
CA GLU A 72 -25.31 -17.27 4.06
C GLU A 72 -24.86 -15.80 4.23
N ALA A 73 -23.58 -15.57 4.53
CA ALA A 73 -23.06 -14.20 4.65
C ALA A 73 -23.10 -13.44 3.31
N LEU A 74 -22.80 -14.12 2.19
CA LEU A 74 -22.90 -13.52 0.86
C LEU A 74 -24.35 -13.27 0.43
N LYS A 75 -25.29 -14.14 0.83
CA LYS A 75 -26.72 -13.95 0.60
C LYS A 75 -27.24 -12.71 1.32
N GLY A 76 -26.80 -12.48 2.56
CA GLY A 76 -27.10 -11.25 3.31
C GLY A 76 -26.55 -9.98 2.65
N ALA A 77 -25.33 -10.03 2.11
CA ALA A 77 -24.73 -8.92 1.38
C ALA A 77 -25.47 -8.61 0.06
N LYS A 78 -25.96 -9.64 -0.65
CA LYS A 78 -26.76 -9.46 -1.86
C LYS A 78 -28.10 -8.78 -1.58
N VAL A 79 -28.79 -9.17 -0.51
CA VAL A 79 -30.07 -8.55 -0.11
C VAL A 79 -29.87 -7.06 0.24
N LEU A 80 -28.73 -6.69 0.83
CA LEU A 80 -28.42 -5.30 1.13
C LEU A 80 -28.09 -4.48 -0.14
N HIS A 81 -27.41 -5.10 -1.12
CA HIS A 81 -27.14 -4.49 -2.41
C HIS A 81 -28.42 -4.27 -3.24
N ASP A 82 -29.35 -5.24 -3.20
CA ASP A 82 -30.64 -5.16 -3.89
C ASP A 82 -31.62 -4.16 -3.22
N ALA A 83 -31.37 -3.78 -1.96
CA ALA A 83 -32.14 -2.77 -1.22
C ALA A 83 -31.69 -1.32 -1.45
N LEU A 84 -30.62 -1.10 -2.23
CA LEU A 84 -30.15 0.23 -2.62
C LEU A 84 -30.54 0.48 -4.09
N PRO A 85 -31.22 1.61 -4.43
CA PRO A 85 -31.54 1.90 -5.81
C PRO A 85 -30.23 2.21 -6.57
N THR A 86 -29.85 1.31 -7.46
CA THR A 86 -28.72 1.48 -8.38
C THR A 86 -29.26 2.04 -9.70
N GLU A 87 -28.93 3.30 -10.01
CA GLU A 87 -29.03 3.80 -11.37
C GLU A 87 -27.98 3.09 -12.24
N GLY A 88 -28.42 2.69 -13.43
CA GLY A 88 -27.90 1.52 -14.11
C GLY A 88 -26.58 1.70 -14.85
N VAL A 89 -25.87 0.59 -15.00
CA VAL A 89 -25.18 0.25 -16.24
C VAL A 89 -25.37 -1.25 -16.48
N THR A 90 -26.07 -1.56 -17.56
CA THR A 90 -26.33 -2.89 -18.09
C THR A 90 -25.03 -3.53 -18.59
N LEU A 91 -24.65 -4.68 -18.02
CA LEU A 91 -23.65 -5.57 -18.59
C LEU A 91 -24.33 -6.59 -19.49
N LYS A 92 -23.80 -6.73 -20.71
CA LYS A 92 -24.09 -7.84 -21.61
C LYS A 92 -22.99 -8.87 -21.39
N GLU A 93 -23.35 -9.99 -20.78
CA GLU A 93 -22.53 -11.20 -20.74
C GLU A 93 -22.65 -11.95 -22.06
N GLU A 94 -21.54 -12.54 -22.53
CA GLU A 94 -21.52 -13.91 -23.01
C GLU A 94 -20.10 -14.49 -22.92
N SER A 95 -20.06 -15.71 -22.38
CA SER A 95 -18.92 -16.59 -22.08
C SER A 95 -18.29 -17.20 -23.37
N SER A 96 -17.14 -17.90 -23.42
CA SER A 96 -16.53 -18.90 -22.54
C SER A 96 -15.13 -19.30 -23.04
N ALA A 97 -14.39 -19.97 -22.14
CA ALA A 97 -13.39 -21.04 -22.34
C ALA A 97 -11.88 -20.68 -22.33
N GLN A 98 -11.24 -21.08 -21.21
CA GLN A 98 -9.99 -21.87 -21.03
C GLN A 98 -8.71 -21.34 -21.72
N ASP A 99 -7.53 -21.22 -21.11
CA ASP A 99 -6.85 -22.08 -20.14
C ASP A 99 -5.65 -21.34 -19.49
N GLU A 100 -5.31 -21.76 -18.27
CA GLU A 100 -3.94 -21.83 -17.72
C GLU A 100 -3.03 -20.58 -17.77
N ALA A 101 -2.98 -19.81 -16.67
CA ALA A 101 -1.72 -19.30 -16.10
C ALA A 101 -1.93 -18.72 -14.69
N ARG A 102 -1.08 -19.17 -13.75
CA ARG A 102 -0.99 -18.71 -12.36
C ARG A 102 -1.19 -17.20 -12.21
N THR A 103 -2.29 -16.83 -11.55
CA THR A 103 -2.64 -15.46 -11.19
C THR A 103 -2.05 -15.08 -9.84
N ASP A 104 -0.81 -14.60 -9.85
CA ASP A 104 -0.31 -13.76 -8.76
C ASP A 104 -0.90 -12.34 -8.91
N ALA A 105 -2.22 -12.24 -8.72
CA ALA A 105 -2.93 -10.99 -8.55
C ALA A 105 -3.08 -10.73 -7.05
N ALA A 106 -1.97 -10.47 -6.38
CA ALA A 106 -1.94 -10.03 -4.99
C ALA A 106 -1.25 -8.66 -4.89
N SER A 107 -2.10 -7.63 -4.83
CA SER A 107 -1.87 -6.31 -4.22
C SER A 107 -0.71 -5.47 -4.74
N ASP A 108 -1.02 -4.63 -5.73
CA ASP A 108 -0.36 -3.32 -5.90
C ASP A 108 -1.40 -2.21 -5.71
N ALA A 109 -2.04 -2.20 -4.54
CA ALA A 109 -2.76 -1.02 -4.07
C ALA A 109 -1.71 0.00 -3.60
N SER A 110 -1.02 0.59 -4.57
CA SER A 110 -0.22 1.79 -4.37
C SER A 110 -1.21 2.93 -4.14
N ASP A 111 -1.10 3.62 -3.00
CA ASP A 111 -1.77 4.89 -2.70
C ASP A 111 -1.34 5.96 -3.73
N GLU A 112 -1.76 5.83 -4.99
CA GLU A 112 -1.38 6.73 -6.07
C GLU A 112 -2.26 7.99 -5.99
N PRO A 113 -1.67 9.18 -5.78
CA PRO A 113 -2.45 10.41 -5.69
C PRO A 113 -3.12 10.71 -7.03
N PRO A 114 -4.30 11.38 -7.03
CA PRO A 114 -5.18 11.52 -8.20
C PRO A 114 -4.61 12.31 -9.40
N ASN A 115 -3.34 12.75 -9.34
CA ASN A 115 -2.67 13.49 -10.40
C ASN A 115 -1.28 12.88 -10.73
N CYS A 116 -1.26 11.91 -11.64
CA CYS A 116 -0.07 11.13 -12.02
C CYS A 116 0.80 11.80 -13.12
N LYS A 117 0.55 13.07 -13.47
CA LYS A 117 1.35 13.77 -14.49
C LYS A 117 2.67 14.27 -13.88
N GLY A 118 3.80 13.91 -14.47
CA GLY A 118 5.10 14.47 -14.11
C GLY A 118 5.69 13.95 -12.79
N GLN A 119 5.18 12.82 -12.28
CA GLN A 119 5.69 12.19 -11.06
C GLN A 119 7.05 11.51 -11.29
N ASN A 120 7.77 11.32 -10.19
CA ASN A 120 8.98 10.54 -10.17
C ASN A 120 8.63 9.05 -10.29
N HIS A 121 9.04 8.45 -11.41
CA HIS A 121 8.94 7.01 -11.64
C HIS A 121 10.17 6.32 -11.05
N HIS A 122 9.95 5.33 -10.19
CA HIS A 122 11.02 4.49 -9.66
C HIS A 122 11.25 3.30 -10.58
N ILE A 123 12.47 3.18 -11.11
CA ILE A 123 12.75 2.18 -12.15
C ILE A 123 13.03 0.78 -11.59
N ILE A 124 13.39 0.68 -10.30
CA ILE A 124 13.49 -0.59 -9.57
C ILE A 124 12.15 -0.86 -8.90
N SER A 125 11.34 -1.69 -9.53
CA SER A 125 10.06 -2.14 -8.97
C SER A 125 10.28 -3.07 -7.78
N ARG A 126 9.20 -3.35 -7.03
CA ARG A 126 9.22 -4.38 -5.97
C ARG A 126 9.67 -5.74 -6.50
N ARG A 127 9.27 -6.10 -7.71
CA ARG A 127 9.60 -7.40 -8.32
C ARG A 127 11.09 -7.50 -8.64
N ILE A 128 11.65 -6.45 -9.23
CA ILE A 128 13.10 -6.38 -9.50
C ILE A 128 13.87 -6.42 -8.17
N ALA A 129 13.44 -5.65 -7.17
CA ALA A 129 14.08 -5.64 -5.86
C ALA A 129 14.06 -7.02 -5.18
N GLN A 130 12.97 -7.79 -5.32
CA GLN A 130 12.89 -9.16 -4.81
C GLN A 130 13.91 -10.09 -5.50
N GLU A 131 14.02 -10.03 -6.83
CA GLU A 131 15.02 -10.85 -7.55
C GLU A 131 16.45 -10.45 -7.17
N LEU A 132 16.72 -9.16 -6.98
CA LEU A 132 18.03 -8.67 -6.51
C LEU A 132 18.40 -9.22 -5.13
N GLN A 133 17.43 -9.45 -4.23
CA GLN A 133 17.70 -10.07 -2.92
C GLN A 133 18.14 -11.52 -3.03
N GLU A 134 17.79 -12.21 -4.11
CA GLU A 134 18.22 -13.59 -4.34
C GLU A 134 19.52 -13.66 -5.15
N HIS A 135 20.02 -12.56 -5.71
CA HIS A 135 21.17 -12.52 -6.62
C HIS A 135 22.53 -12.71 -5.91
N ASP A 136 23.46 -13.45 -6.51
CA ASP A 136 24.70 -13.89 -5.83
C ASP A 136 25.61 -12.71 -5.45
N THR A 137 25.68 -11.70 -6.31
CA THR A 137 26.58 -10.53 -6.20
C THR A 137 25.88 -9.21 -5.90
N LEU A 138 24.56 -9.12 -6.10
CA LEU A 138 23.81 -7.85 -6.04
C LEU A 138 22.90 -7.76 -4.81
N ARG A 139 22.75 -8.84 -4.04
CA ARG A 139 21.96 -8.88 -2.81
C ARG A 139 22.43 -7.81 -1.82
N GLY A 140 21.47 -7.03 -1.32
CA GLY A 140 21.71 -5.99 -0.32
C GLY A 140 22.29 -4.67 -0.85
N LEU A 141 22.46 -4.51 -2.17
CA LEU A 141 23.00 -3.28 -2.76
C LEU A 141 21.92 -2.28 -3.23
N TYR A 142 20.68 -2.75 -3.38
CA TYR A 142 19.56 -1.98 -3.91
C TYR A 142 18.32 -2.18 -3.06
N GLU A 143 17.53 -1.12 -2.93
CA GLU A 143 16.27 -1.11 -2.19
C GLU A 143 15.07 -0.96 -3.13
N PRO A 144 13.89 -1.48 -2.76
CA PRO A 144 12.66 -1.14 -3.47
C PRO A 144 12.45 0.37 -3.47
N ARG A 145 12.16 0.97 -4.63
CA ARG A 145 11.99 2.43 -4.77
C ARG A 145 13.24 3.24 -4.37
N ASP A 146 14.43 2.69 -4.59
CA ASP A 146 15.69 3.40 -4.35
C ASP A 146 15.69 4.81 -4.99
N GLU A 147 16.07 5.81 -4.19
CA GLU A 147 16.06 7.23 -4.56
C GLU A 147 17.04 7.56 -5.69
N ARG A 148 18.12 6.78 -5.82
CA ARG A 148 19.07 6.91 -6.92
C ARG A 148 18.42 6.54 -8.25
N PHE A 149 17.40 5.67 -8.20
CA PHE A 149 16.79 4.99 -9.34
C PHE A 149 15.46 5.62 -9.77
N LYS A 150 15.47 6.94 -10.02
CA LYS A 150 14.29 7.70 -10.45
C LYS A 150 14.44 8.36 -11.82
N THR A 151 13.33 8.41 -12.54
CA THR A 151 13.18 9.22 -13.75
C THR A 151 11.88 10.00 -13.73
N ARG A 152 11.73 10.98 -14.63
CA ARG A 152 10.54 11.84 -14.71
C ARG A 152 9.62 11.38 -15.83
N ALA A 153 8.41 10.97 -15.46
CA ALA A 153 7.38 10.64 -16.42
C ALA A 153 6.94 11.88 -17.21
N LYS A 154 6.80 11.75 -18.53
CA LYS A 154 6.35 12.83 -19.42
C LYS A 154 4.88 13.23 -19.16
N ASP A 155 4.01 12.24 -19.00
CA ASP A 155 2.57 12.41 -18.90
C ASP A 155 1.92 11.34 -18.02
N LYS A 156 0.59 11.36 -17.93
CA LYS A 156 -0.19 10.41 -17.13
C LYS A 156 -0.04 8.98 -17.65
N GLU A 157 0.03 8.78 -18.96
CA GLU A 157 0.16 7.44 -19.55
C GLU A 157 1.55 6.84 -19.27
N SER A 158 2.54 7.69 -19.00
CA SER A 158 3.89 7.29 -18.66
C SER A 158 4.07 6.85 -17.19
N HIS A 159 3.04 6.97 -16.34
CA HIS A 159 3.16 6.67 -14.90
C HIS A 159 1.92 6.07 -14.24
N CYS A 160 0.72 6.36 -14.76
CA CYS A 160 -0.53 6.02 -14.08
C CYS A 160 -0.85 4.54 -14.24
N GLY A 161 -0.83 3.84 -13.10
CA GLY A 161 -1.13 2.42 -13.01
C GLY A 161 -0.03 1.49 -13.53
N TYR A 162 -0.17 0.20 -13.19
CA TYR A 162 0.77 -0.84 -13.56
C TYR A 162 0.48 -1.41 -14.96
N GLN A 163 0.88 -0.62 -15.97
CA GLN A 163 0.63 -0.88 -17.39
C GLN A 163 1.51 -2.01 -17.95
N GLN A 164 1.16 -2.49 -19.15
CA GLN A 164 1.87 -3.58 -19.81
C GLN A 164 3.38 -3.29 -19.96
N TRP A 165 3.75 -2.06 -20.32
CA TRP A 165 5.16 -1.70 -20.48
C TRP A 165 5.97 -1.84 -19.18
N HIS A 166 5.38 -1.54 -18.01
CA HIS A 166 6.05 -1.77 -16.72
C HIS A 166 6.31 -3.26 -16.52
N ARG A 167 5.31 -4.11 -16.80
CA ARG A 167 5.39 -5.57 -16.67
C ARG A 167 6.45 -6.15 -17.59
N ASP A 168 6.56 -5.62 -18.80
CA ASP A 168 7.52 -6.06 -19.80
C ASP A 168 8.96 -5.70 -19.38
N VAL A 169 9.18 -4.48 -18.90
CA VAL A 169 10.48 -4.05 -18.34
C VAL A 169 10.85 -4.92 -17.14
N ASP A 170 9.94 -5.10 -16.19
CA ASP A 170 10.16 -5.93 -15.01
C ASP A 170 10.52 -7.38 -15.39
N LYS A 171 9.80 -7.95 -16.35
CA LYS A 171 10.08 -9.30 -16.87
C LYS A 171 11.47 -9.36 -17.47
N GLU A 172 11.84 -8.41 -18.33
CA GLU A 172 13.13 -8.40 -18.99
C GLU A 172 14.30 -8.28 -18.00
N VAL A 173 14.18 -7.39 -17.01
CA VAL A 173 15.22 -7.21 -15.98
C VAL A 173 15.36 -8.45 -15.11
N VAL A 174 14.25 -9.05 -14.68
CA VAL A 174 14.26 -10.30 -13.88
C VAL A 174 14.90 -11.44 -14.67
N GLU A 175 14.52 -11.63 -15.94
CA GLU A 175 15.12 -12.67 -16.79
C GLU A 175 16.62 -12.44 -16.99
N TRP A 176 17.05 -11.18 -17.12
CA TRP A 176 18.47 -10.84 -17.21
C TRP A 176 19.22 -11.17 -15.90
N LEU A 177 18.67 -10.79 -14.74
CA LEU A 177 19.23 -11.11 -13.42
C LEU A 177 19.35 -12.62 -13.19
N GLN A 178 18.39 -13.41 -13.65
CA GLN A 178 18.41 -14.86 -13.52
C GLN A 178 19.48 -15.52 -14.41
N ARG A 179 19.77 -14.95 -15.58
CA ARG A 179 20.85 -15.43 -16.46
C ARG A 179 22.23 -14.98 -15.99
N GLU A 180 22.36 -13.72 -15.59
CA GLU A 180 23.63 -13.09 -15.24
C GLU A 180 23.90 -13.09 -13.74
N ARG A 181 23.82 -14.27 -13.09
CA ARG A 181 23.87 -14.44 -11.63
C ARG A 181 25.09 -13.83 -10.92
N LYS A 182 26.15 -13.52 -11.67
CA LYS A 182 27.40 -12.91 -11.17
C LYS A 182 27.62 -11.48 -11.65
N ALA A 183 26.60 -10.85 -12.25
CA ALA A 183 26.68 -9.48 -12.71
C ALA A 183 27.13 -8.53 -11.60
N THR A 184 27.95 -7.57 -11.97
CA THR A 184 28.41 -6.49 -11.13
C THR A 184 27.36 -5.38 -11.03
N PRO A 185 27.44 -4.50 -10.02
CA PRO A 185 26.58 -3.31 -9.94
C PRO A 185 26.60 -2.47 -11.22
N GLN A 186 27.79 -2.29 -11.80
CA GLN A 186 27.96 -1.53 -13.03
C GLN A 186 27.20 -2.16 -14.21
N GLU A 187 27.24 -3.49 -14.35
CA GLU A 187 26.51 -4.19 -15.43
C GLU A 187 25.00 -4.10 -15.24
N PHE A 188 24.52 -4.17 -13.99
CA PHE A 188 23.10 -3.99 -13.71
C PHE A 188 22.61 -2.57 -14.02
N GLU A 189 23.35 -1.55 -13.57
CA GLU A 189 23.02 -0.16 -13.87
C GLU A 189 23.10 0.14 -15.37
N GLN A 190 24.06 -0.45 -16.07
CA GLN A 190 24.18 -0.39 -17.52
C GLN A 190 22.95 -1.02 -18.20
N LYS A 191 22.49 -2.19 -17.73
CA LYS A 191 21.28 -2.85 -18.25
C LYS A 191 20.03 -1.97 -18.09
N LEU A 192 19.87 -1.32 -16.94
CA LEU A 192 18.78 -0.37 -16.71
C LEU A 192 18.87 0.83 -17.66
N ARG A 193 20.07 1.41 -17.80
CA ARG A 193 20.32 2.53 -18.70
C ARG A 193 20.03 2.16 -20.16
N GLU A 194 20.36 0.95 -20.59
CA GLU A 194 20.05 0.44 -21.93
C GLU A 194 18.54 0.36 -22.19
N ILE A 195 17.76 -0.17 -21.24
CA ILE A 195 16.30 -0.26 -21.38
C ILE A 195 15.69 1.14 -21.45
N TYR A 196 16.03 2.03 -20.52
CA TYR A 196 15.40 3.35 -20.42
C TYR A 196 15.85 4.33 -21.52
N ASN A 197 16.91 4.02 -22.27
CA ASN A 197 17.33 4.80 -23.44
C ASN A 197 16.71 4.35 -24.77
N ARG A 198 15.90 3.29 -24.79
CA ARG A 198 15.20 2.85 -26.00
C ARG A 198 14.18 3.89 -26.47
N PRO A 199 13.87 3.98 -27.79
CA PRO A 199 12.96 5.00 -28.32
C PRO A 199 11.60 5.05 -27.62
N GLU A 200 11.00 3.89 -27.33
CA GLU A 200 9.71 3.77 -26.65
C GLU A 200 9.77 4.20 -25.19
N MET A 201 10.89 3.95 -24.51
CA MET A 201 11.10 4.37 -23.12
C MET A 201 11.40 5.86 -23.06
N ARG A 202 12.17 6.41 -24.00
CA ARG A 202 12.41 7.84 -24.13
C ARG A 202 11.16 8.64 -24.50
N ALA A 203 10.21 8.02 -25.20
CA ALA A 203 8.90 8.63 -25.43
C ALA A 203 8.12 8.87 -24.13
N ARG A 204 8.34 8.02 -23.11
CA ARG A 204 7.71 8.07 -21.77
C ARG A 204 8.55 8.85 -20.75
N PHE A 205 9.87 8.70 -20.82
CA PHE A 205 10.89 9.24 -19.93
C PHE A 205 11.95 9.96 -20.76
N PRO A 206 11.74 11.24 -21.14
CA PRO A 206 12.56 11.92 -22.14
C PRO A 206 14.06 11.95 -21.84
N ASP A 207 14.40 12.02 -20.56
CA ASP A 207 15.78 12.09 -20.06
C ASP A 207 16.37 10.69 -19.78
N GLY A 208 15.61 9.62 -20.02
CA GLY A 208 16.01 8.25 -19.70
C GLY A 208 16.21 8.07 -18.19
N TYR A 209 17.25 7.32 -17.82
CA TYR A 209 17.72 7.10 -16.46
C TYR A 209 19.25 7.04 -16.46
#